data_AF-A0A7W1F5G2-F1
#
_entry.id   AF-A0A7W1F5G2-F1
#
_cell.length_a   1.000
_cell.length_b   1.000
_cell.length_c   1.000
_cell.angle_alpha   90.00
_cell.angle_beta   90.00
_cell.angle_gamma   90.00
#
_symmetry.space_group_name_H-M   'P 1'
#
loop_
_entity.id
_entity.type
_entity.pdbx_description
1 polymer ?
#
loop_
_entity_poly.entity_id
_entity_poly.type
_entity_poly.pdbx_seq_one_letter_code
_entity_poly.pdbx_strand_id
1 'polypeptide(L)'
;AFDLLRQIRTEADAHYAEREAAGDQMGMALWARAAEKVRRLALIYACSERHERPAISEAGVAWAWQLVAHQTRRMLAMATVHVYESDFDARQKRALQFIRAKGGAVWQWELNKALRSLSVKERSEVVQNLVDTGQAEQGVETTAGRTGVRIRLGGLAIRGLGGNKVET
;
A
#
# COMPACT_ATOMS: atom_id res chain seq x y z
N ALA A 1 24.22 -24.43 16.54
CA ALA A 1 23.56 -23.10 16.62
C ALA A 1 24.22 -22.07 15.71
N PHE A 2 25.55 -21.93 15.75
CA PHE A 2 26.29 -21.01 14.88
C PHE A 2 26.10 -21.30 13.39
N ASP A 3 26.14 -22.57 12.99
CA ASP A 3 25.90 -22.98 11.60
C ASP A 3 24.51 -22.60 11.10
N LEU A 4 23.49 -22.78 11.94
CA LEU A 4 22.12 -22.39 11.62
C LEU A 4 21.98 -20.87 11.48
N LEU A 5 22.62 -20.08 12.34
CA LEU A 5 22.64 -18.62 12.21
C LEU A 5 23.31 -18.16 10.91
N ARG A 6 24.39 -18.82 10.49
CA ARG A 6 25.07 -18.56 9.22
C ARG A 6 24.16 -18.92 8.05
N GLN A 7 23.49 -20.07 8.09
CA GLN A 7 22.51 -20.46 7.07
C GLN A 7 21.38 -19.44 6.94
N ILE A 8 20.79 -19.01 8.07
CA ILE A 8 19.71 -18.02 8.08
C ILE A 8 20.17 -16.68 7.51
N ARG A 9 21.41 -16.27 7.81
CA ARG A 9 21.97 -15.05 7.20
C ARG A 9 22.05 -15.19 5.69
N THR A 10 22.59 -16.31 5.18
CA THR A 10 22.62 -16.57 3.73
C THR A 10 21.22 -16.57 3.12
N GLU A 11 20.22 -17.15 3.79
CA GLU A 11 18.83 -17.16 3.32
C GLU A 11 18.22 -15.74 3.30
N ALA A 12 18.46 -14.93 4.34
CA ALA A 12 18.02 -13.54 4.39
C ALA A 12 18.70 -12.67 3.31
N ASP A 13 19.99 -12.88 3.07
CA ASP A 13 20.75 -12.19 2.02
C ASP A 13 20.25 -12.58 0.62
N ALA A 14 19.88 -13.85 0.41
CA ALA A 14 19.26 -14.31 -0.84
C ALA A 14 17.90 -13.64 -1.07
N HIS A 15 17.04 -13.59 -0.05
CA HIS A 15 15.78 -12.86 -0.15
C HIS A 15 15.99 -11.37 -0.39
N TYR A 16 17.00 -10.74 0.22
CA TYR A 16 17.33 -9.35 -0.08
C TYR A 16 17.65 -9.17 -1.57
N ALA A 17 18.53 -10.01 -2.13
CA ALA A 17 18.93 -9.94 -3.54
C ALA A 17 17.74 -10.14 -4.49
N GLU A 18 16.81 -11.04 -4.17
CA GLU A 18 15.56 -11.21 -4.91
C GLU A 18 14.72 -9.93 -4.93
N ARG A 19 14.60 -9.23 -3.79
CA ARG A 19 13.84 -7.98 -3.70
C ARG A 19 14.54 -6.82 -4.39
N GLU A 20 15.87 -6.77 -4.30
CA GLU A 20 16.69 -5.80 -5.01
C GLU A 20 16.52 -5.92 -6.53
N ALA A 21 16.58 -7.15 -7.06
CA ALA A 21 16.32 -7.42 -8.48
C ALA A 21 14.89 -7.01 -8.91
N ALA A 22 13.92 -7.08 -8.00
CA ALA A 22 12.54 -6.64 -8.23
C ALA A 22 12.32 -5.12 -8.01
N GLY A 23 13.34 -4.36 -7.59
CA GLY A 23 13.22 -2.95 -7.22
C GLY A 23 12.34 -2.69 -5.98
N ASP A 24 12.08 -3.72 -5.17
CA ASP A 24 11.22 -3.65 -3.98
C ASP A 24 12.02 -3.12 -2.77
N GLN A 25 12.09 -1.79 -2.66
CA GLN A 25 12.80 -1.09 -1.59
C GLN A 25 12.31 -1.49 -0.18
N MET A 26 11.01 -1.76 -0.04
CA MET A 26 10.43 -2.19 1.24
C MET A 26 10.85 -3.63 1.57
N GLY A 27 10.81 -4.52 0.56
CA GLY A 27 11.39 -5.85 0.56
C GLY A 27 12.82 -5.88 1.06
N MET A 28 13.68 -5.09 0.41
CA MET A 28 15.08 -4.94 0.78
C MET A 28 15.24 -4.52 2.24
N ALA A 29 14.53 -3.46 2.67
CA ALA A 29 14.60 -2.95 4.03
C ALA A 29 14.17 -3.97 5.09
N LEU A 30 13.15 -4.78 4.82
CA LEU A 30 12.67 -5.79 5.76
C LEU A 30 13.63 -6.98 5.87
N TRP A 31 14.12 -7.50 4.74
CA TRP A 31 15.03 -8.65 4.73
C TRP A 31 16.44 -8.31 5.23
N ALA A 32 16.95 -7.10 4.99
CA ALA A 32 18.24 -6.64 5.50
C ALA A 32 18.37 -6.72 7.03
N ARG A 33 17.25 -6.67 7.76
CA ARG A 33 17.21 -6.72 9.23
C ARG A 33 16.80 -8.09 9.78
N ALA A 34 16.46 -9.05 8.93
CA ALA A 34 15.89 -10.32 9.37
C ALA A 34 16.89 -11.15 10.20
N ALA A 35 18.12 -11.33 9.71
CA ALA A 35 19.14 -12.11 10.42
C ALA A 35 19.54 -11.49 11.78
N GLU A 36 19.49 -10.16 11.91
CA GLU A 36 19.69 -9.48 13.20
C GLU A 36 18.54 -9.74 14.17
N LYS A 37 17.29 -9.62 13.71
CA LYS A 37 16.09 -9.92 14.52
C LYS A 37 16.11 -11.35 15.05
N VAL A 38 16.53 -12.31 14.22
CA VAL A 38 16.68 -13.72 14.64
C VAL A 38 17.66 -13.85 15.79
N ARG A 39 18.85 -13.25 15.68
CA ARG A 39 19.87 -13.31 16.76
C ARG A 39 19.34 -12.74 18.07
N ARG A 40 18.63 -11.60 18.01
CA ARG A 40 18.04 -10.96 19.19
C ARG A 40 16.95 -11.83 19.82
N LEU A 41 16.06 -12.41 19.01
CA LEU A 41 15.00 -13.29 19.50
C LEU A 41 15.54 -14.62 20.05
N ALA A 42 16.57 -15.18 19.43
CA ALA A 42 17.24 -16.37 19.93
C ALA A 42 17.92 -16.12 21.28
N LEU A 43 18.44 -14.91 21.50
CA LEU A 43 18.96 -14.51 22.82
C LEU A 43 17.83 -14.37 23.85
N ILE A 44 16.70 -13.77 23.49
CA ILE A 44 15.51 -13.69 24.37
C ILE A 44 15.05 -15.09 24.77
N TYR A 45 14.98 -16.01 23.79
CA TYR A 45 14.67 -17.41 24.03
C TYR A 45 15.67 -18.04 25.02
N ALA A 46 16.97 -17.85 24.80
CA ALA A 46 18.01 -18.37 25.70
C ALA A 46 17.89 -17.84 27.13
N CYS A 47 17.58 -16.54 27.30
CA CYS A 47 17.31 -15.95 28.61
C CYS A 47 16.06 -16.54 29.27
N SER A 48 15.03 -16.86 28.49
CA SER A 48 13.80 -17.49 29.00
C SER A 48 14.01 -18.94 29.43
N GLU A 49 14.94 -19.65 28.78
CA GLU A 49 15.27 -21.04 29.09
C GLU A 49 16.22 -21.13 30.31
N ARG A 50 17.23 -20.26 30.38
CA ARG A 50 18.17 -20.18 31.51
C ARG A 50 18.79 -18.78 31.63
N HIS A 51 18.18 -17.93 32.46
CA HIS A 51 18.63 -16.54 32.63
C HIS A 51 20.01 -16.39 33.31
N GLU A 52 20.45 -17.34 34.14
CA GLU A 52 21.73 -17.25 34.86
C GLU A 52 22.94 -17.46 33.95
N ARG A 53 22.76 -18.26 32.90
CA ARG A 53 23.80 -18.62 31.92
C ARG A 53 23.16 -18.79 30.53
N PRO A 54 22.70 -17.69 29.91
CA PRO A 54 22.00 -17.75 28.64
C PRO A 54 22.96 -18.23 27.55
N ALA A 55 22.54 -19.25 26.81
CA ALA A 55 23.27 -19.79 25.66
C ALA A 55 22.30 -19.98 24.49
N ILE A 56 22.65 -19.43 23.33
CA ILE A 56 21.83 -19.55 22.13
C ILE A 56 21.86 -21.00 21.64
N SER A 57 20.73 -21.68 21.79
CA SER A 57 20.50 -23.05 21.31
C SER A 57 20.00 -23.07 19.87
N GLU A 58 20.11 -24.23 19.21
CA GLU A 58 19.52 -24.42 17.87
C GLU A 58 18.00 -24.29 17.89
N ALA A 59 17.35 -24.80 18.94
CA ALA A 59 15.91 -24.65 19.14
C ALA A 59 15.49 -23.18 19.19
N GLY A 60 16.21 -22.35 19.96
CA GLY A 60 15.94 -20.92 20.05
C GLY A 60 16.14 -20.18 18.74
N VAL A 61 17.16 -20.55 17.95
CA VAL A 61 17.39 -19.99 16.61
C VAL A 61 16.30 -20.42 15.63
N ALA A 62 15.92 -21.70 15.61
CA ALA A 62 14.88 -22.22 14.74
C ALA A 62 13.52 -21.59 15.04
N TRP A 63 13.17 -21.45 16.32
CA TRP A 63 11.98 -20.73 16.77
C TRP A 63 11.99 -19.28 16.32
N ALA A 64 13.10 -18.58 16.57
CA ALA A 64 13.26 -17.18 16.18
C ALA A 64 13.14 -16.99 14.66
N TRP A 65 13.69 -17.91 13.86
CA TRP A 65 13.58 -17.84 12.40
C TRP A 65 12.16 -17.99 11.91
N GLN A 66 11.43 -18.98 12.41
CA GLN A 66 10.03 -19.19 12.05
C GLN A 66 9.20 -17.92 12.29
N LEU A 67 9.40 -17.28 13.45
CA LEU A 67 8.70 -16.05 13.80
C LEU A 67 9.11 -14.88 12.89
N VAL A 68 10.41 -14.63 12.71
CA VAL A 68 10.91 -13.51 11.90
C VAL A 68 10.53 -13.66 10.44
N ALA A 69 10.69 -14.85 9.87
CA ALA A 69 10.36 -15.11 8.48
C ALA A 69 8.86 -14.96 8.21
N HIS A 70 8.00 -15.47 9.12
CA HIS A 70 6.56 -15.26 9.03
C HIS A 70 6.19 -13.76 9.11
N GLN A 71 6.72 -13.05 10.11
CA GLN A 71 6.42 -11.63 10.30
C GLN A 71 6.88 -10.78 9.10
N THR A 72 8.08 -11.04 8.57
CA THR A 72 8.60 -10.33 7.39
C THR A 72 7.70 -10.55 6.17
N ARG A 73 7.30 -11.80 5.89
CA ARG A 73 6.38 -12.11 4.78
C ARG A 73 5.01 -11.44 4.97
N ARG A 74 4.49 -11.43 6.19
CA ARG A 74 3.21 -10.77 6.51
C ARG A 74 3.28 -9.26 6.32
N MET A 75 4.36 -8.61 6.76
CA MET A 75 4.57 -7.18 6.55
C MET A 75 4.65 -6.83 5.05
N LEU A 76 5.31 -7.67 4.24
CA LEU A 76 5.37 -7.47 2.79
C LEU A 76 3.99 -7.60 2.13
N ALA A 77 3.23 -8.62 2.50
CA ALA A 77 1.87 -8.81 2.00
C ALA A 77 0.96 -7.61 2.35
N MET A 78 1.03 -7.12 3.59
CA MET A 78 0.28 -5.93 3.99
C MET A 78 0.73 -4.68 3.24
N ALA A 79 2.03 -4.48 3.05
CA ALA A 79 2.55 -3.34 2.30
C ALA A 79 2.02 -3.32 0.86
N THR A 80 1.98 -4.47 0.17
CA THR A 80 1.43 -4.53 -1.20
C THR A 80 -0.04 -4.13 -1.28
N VAL A 81 -0.86 -4.53 -0.31
CA VAL A 81 -2.28 -4.17 -0.25
C VAL A 81 -2.45 -2.68 0.06
N HIS A 82 -1.77 -2.17 1.09
CA HIS A 82 -1.92 -0.77 1.52
C HIS A 82 -1.37 0.21 0.48
N VAL A 83 -0.28 -0.13 -0.23
CA VAL A 83 0.24 0.70 -1.32
C VAL A 83 -0.79 0.76 -2.45
N TYR A 84 -1.42 -0.36 -2.80
CA TYR A 84 -2.47 -0.38 -3.81
C TYR A 84 -3.70 0.45 -3.40
N GLU A 85 -4.19 0.29 -2.17
CA GLU A 85 -5.29 1.09 -1.62
C GLU A 85 -4.95 2.59 -1.61
N SER A 86 -3.76 2.96 -1.12
CA SER A 86 -3.29 4.35 -1.10
C SER A 86 -3.16 4.95 -2.50
N ASP A 87 -2.62 4.20 -3.46
CA ASP A 87 -2.51 4.65 -4.85
C ASP A 87 -3.88 4.84 -5.49
N PHE A 88 -4.82 3.93 -5.24
CA PHE A 88 -6.17 4.04 -5.76
C PHE A 88 -6.91 5.23 -5.15
N ASP A 89 -6.85 5.41 -3.83
CA ASP A 89 -7.38 6.58 -3.13
C ASP A 89 -6.78 7.88 -3.65
N ALA A 90 -5.47 7.90 -3.91
CA ALA A 90 -4.80 9.07 -4.47
C ALA A 90 -5.32 9.42 -5.88
N ARG A 91 -5.59 8.41 -6.72
CA ARG A 91 -6.18 8.60 -8.06
C ARG A 91 -7.61 9.14 -7.97
N GLN A 92 -8.42 8.63 -7.04
CA GLN A 92 -9.78 9.14 -6.80
C GLN A 92 -9.77 10.59 -6.30
N LYS A 93 -8.91 10.91 -5.32
CA LYS A 93 -8.72 12.28 -4.82
C LYS A 93 -8.30 13.22 -5.95
N ARG A 94 -7.37 12.81 -6.81
CA ARG A 94 -6.94 13.59 -7.98
C ARG A 94 -8.09 13.85 -8.96
N ALA A 95 -8.93 12.85 -9.23
CA ALA A 95 -10.11 13.00 -10.07
C ALA A 95 -11.10 14.01 -9.48
N LEU A 96 -11.44 13.88 -8.19
CA LEU A 96 -12.34 14.80 -7.49
C LEU A 96 -11.80 16.23 -7.44
N GLN A 97 -10.50 16.40 -7.17
CA GLN A 97 -9.84 17.71 -7.18
C GLN A 97 -9.93 18.38 -8.56
N PHE A 98 -9.72 17.62 -9.64
CA PHE A 98 -9.86 18.14 -10.99
C PHE A 98 -11.29 18.58 -11.30
N ILE A 99 -12.30 17.77 -10.93
CA ILE A 99 -13.72 18.12 -11.13
C ILE A 99 -14.07 19.39 -10.32
N ARG A 100 -13.61 19.48 -9.06
CA ARG A 100 -13.79 20.66 -8.20
C ARG A 100 -13.18 21.91 -8.82
N ALA A 101 -11.94 21.83 -9.30
CA ALA A 101 -11.24 22.95 -9.93
C ALA A 101 -11.93 23.47 -11.20
N LYS A 102 -12.80 22.66 -11.83
CA LYS A 102 -13.59 23.01 -13.01
C LYS A 102 -15.03 23.42 -12.69
N GLY A 103 -15.34 23.71 -11.43
CA GLY A 103 -16.67 24.16 -11.01
C GLY A 103 -17.67 23.02 -10.77
N GLY A 104 -17.18 21.80 -10.50
CA GLY A 104 -18.02 20.68 -10.08
C GLY A 104 -18.59 19.81 -11.19
N ALA A 105 -18.34 20.14 -12.47
CA ALA A 105 -18.78 19.33 -13.61
C ALA A 105 -17.78 19.41 -14.78
N VAL A 106 -17.41 18.26 -15.33
CA VAL A 106 -16.48 18.13 -16.47
C VAL A 106 -17.01 17.13 -17.49
N TRP A 107 -16.54 17.20 -18.72
CA TRP A 107 -16.76 16.11 -19.67
C TRP A 107 -15.82 14.94 -19.35
N GLN A 108 -16.26 13.71 -19.59
CA GLN A 108 -15.44 12.51 -19.34
C GLN A 108 -14.10 12.54 -20.09
N TRP A 109 -14.08 13.10 -21.30
CA TRP A 109 -12.83 13.26 -22.07
C TRP A 109 -11.86 14.24 -21.41
N GLU A 110 -12.34 15.29 -20.72
CA GLU A 110 -11.48 16.22 -19.96
C GLU A 110 -10.86 15.52 -18.75
N LEU A 111 -11.66 14.73 -18.04
CA LEU A 111 -11.18 13.94 -16.91
C LEU A 111 -10.16 12.88 -17.36
N ASN A 112 -10.44 12.18 -18.46
CA ASN A 112 -9.49 11.22 -19.04
C ASN A 112 -8.17 11.87 -19.44
N LYS A 113 -8.21 13.09 -19.99
CA LYS A 113 -7.01 13.87 -20.32
C LYS A 113 -6.22 14.28 -19.07
N ALA A 114 -6.90 14.64 -17.98
CA ALA A 114 -6.27 14.97 -16.70
C ALA A 114 -5.61 13.75 -16.03
N LEU A 115 -6.18 12.55 -16.26
CA LEU A 115 -5.73 11.25 -15.76
C LEU A 115 -4.98 10.43 -16.82
N ARG A 116 -4.32 11.09 -17.79
CA ARG A 116 -3.63 10.41 -18.91
C ARG A 116 -2.49 9.48 -18.48
N SER A 117 -1.94 9.66 -17.27
CA SER A 117 -0.89 8.81 -16.72
C SER A 117 -1.40 7.42 -16.29
N LEU A 118 -2.71 7.25 -16.15
CA LEU A 118 -3.34 5.98 -15.84
C LEU A 118 -3.65 5.21 -17.15
N SER A 119 -3.80 3.90 -17.06
CA SER A 119 -4.35 3.09 -18.15
C SER A 119 -5.84 3.37 -18.37
N VAL A 120 -6.40 2.88 -19.47
CA VAL A 120 -7.84 2.99 -19.75
C VAL A 120 -8.67 2.29 -18.66
N LYS A 121 -8.23 1.10 -18.24
CA LYS A 121 -8.90 0.32 -17.19
C LYS A 121 -8.91 1.06 -15.85
N GLU A 122 -7.76 1.56 -15.41
CA GLU A 122 -7.65 2.32 -14.15
C GLU A 122 -8.51 3.59 -14.16
N ARG A 123 -8.59 4.30 -15.29
CA ARG A 123 -9.51 5.45 -15.41
C ARG A 123 -10.97 5.05 -15.23
N SER A 124 -11.38 3.96 -15.88
CA SER A 124 -12.75 3.44 -15.75
C SER A 124 -13.05 3.01 -14.33
N GLU A 125 -12.15 2.30 -13.65
CA GLU A 125 -12.31 1.90 -12.24
C GLU A 125 -12.45 3.09 -11.30
N VAL A 126 -11.62 4.13 -11.48
CA VAL A 126 -11.71 5.37 -10.69
C VAL A 126 -13.07 6.03 -10.87
N VAL A 127 -13.53 6.20 -12.12
CA VAL A 127 -14.83 6.85 -12.38
C VAL A 127 -15.98 6.00 -11.84
N GLN A 128 -15.95 4.69 -12.09
CA GLN A 128 -16.99 3.77 -11.63
C GLN A 128 -17.12 3.79 -10.11
N ASN A 129 -16.01 3.66 -9.38
CA ASN A 129 -16.08 3.67 -7.92
C ASN A 129 -16.54 5.02 -7.35
N LEU A 130 -16.20 6.15 -7.99
CA LEU A 130 -16.72 7.46 -7.58
C LEU A 130 -18.24 7.56 -7.79
N VAL A 131 -18.79 6.95 -8.84
CA VAL A 131 -20.23 6.89 -9.09
C VAL A 131 -20.91 5.96 -8.08
N ASP A 132 -20.38 4.76 -7.88
CA ASP A 132 -20.94 3.76 -6.96
C ASP A 132 -20.97 4.26 -5.51
N THR A 133 -19.97 5.03 -5.10
CA THR A 133 -19.89 5.66 -3.76
C THR A 133 -20.66 6.99 -3.65
N GLY A 134 -21.34 7.43 -4.72
CA GLY A 134 -22.09 8.68 -4.76
C GLY A 134 -21.24 9.95 -4.65
N GLN A 135 -19.92 9.84 -4.82
CA GLN A 135 -18.99 10.98 -4.88
C GLN A 135 -19.00 11.67 -6.24
N ALA A 136 -19.41 10.97 -7.29
CA ALA A 136 -19.64 11.52 -8.62
C ALA A 136 -20.97 11.03 -9.20
N GLU A 137 -21.48 11.75 -10.19
CA GLU A 137 -22.63 11.36 -10.99
C GLU A 137 -22.24 11.41 -12.47
N GLN A 138 -22.70 10.43 -13.24
CA GLN A 138 -22.44 10.32 -14.67
C GLN A 138 -23.75 10.40 -15.45
N GLY A 139 -23.78 11.22 -16.49
CA GLY A 139 -24.94 11.35 -17.37
C GLY A 139 -24.54 11.69 -18.81
N VAL A 140 -25.37 11.31 -19.77
CA VAL A 140 -25.19 11.72 -21.17
C VAL A 140 -25.84 13.09 -21.35
N GLU A 141 -25.10 14.03 -21.92
CA GLU A 141 -25.58 15.38 -22.18
C GLU A 141 -25.27 15.83 -23.60
N THR A 142 -26.18 16.63 -24.15
CA THR A 142 -26.05 17.23 -25.47
C THR A 142 -25.96 18.74 -25.33
N THR A 143 -24.89 19.35 -25.84
CA THR A 143 -24.73 20.81 -25.87
C THR A 143 -24.37 21.25 -27.27
N ALA A 144 -25.16 22.16 -27.86
CA ALA A 144 -24.90 22.78 -29.18
C ALA A 144 -24.37 21.81 -30.26
N GLY A 145 -24.97 20.62 -30.36
CA GLY A 145 -24.61 19.59 -31.35
C GLY A 145 -23.57 18.55 -30.91
N ARG A 146 -22.96 18.68 -29.71
CA ARG A 146 -22.03 17.69 -29.17
C ARG A 146 -22.69 16.87 -28.06
N THR A 147 -22.89 15.58 -28.32
CA THR A 147 -23.32 14.59 -27.33
C THR A 147 -22.10 13.98 -26.65
N GLY A 148 -22.11 13.86 -25.33
CA GLY A 148 -21.03 13.22 -24.59
C GLY A 148 -21.41 12.86 -23.16
N VAL A 149 -20.48 12.21 -22.47
CA VAL A 149 -20.64 11.88 -21.06
C VAL A 149 -20.16 13.05 -20.21
N ARG A 150 -21.04 13.54 -19.34
CA ARG A 150 -20.78 14.54 -18.30
C ARG A 150 -20.55 13.83 -16.96
N ILE A 151 -19.51 14.22 -16.25
CA ILE A 151 -19.20 13.78 -14.89
C ILE A 151 -19.37 14.97 -13.94
N ARG A 152 -20.16 14.81 -12.89
CA ARG A 152 -20.42 15.82 -11.86
C ARG A 152 -20.00 15.33 -10.49
N LEU A 153 -19.75 16.24 -9.55
CA LEU A 153 -19.66 15.86 -8.14
C LEU A 153 -21.03 15.42 -7.64
N GLY A 154 -21.09 14.26 -7.01
CA GLY A 154 -22.28 13.76 -6.34
C GLY A 154 -22.44 14.38 -4.96
N GLY A 155 -23.63 14.21 -4.37
CA GLY A 155 -23.98 14.83 -3.08
C GLY A 155 -23.01 14.52 -1.93
N LEU A 156 -22.39 13.34 -1.92
CA LEU A 156 -21.40 12.95 -0.90
C LEU A 156 -20.08 13.74 -1.03
N ALA A 157 -19.63 14.01 -2.25
CA ALA A 157 -18.40 14.79 -2.48
C ALA A 157 -18.59 16.29 -2.18
N ILE A 158 -19.83 16.78 -2.25
CA ILE A 158 -20.22 18.16 -1.91
C ILE A 158 -20.29 18.32 -0.38
N ARG A 159 -20.80 17.33 0.37
CA ARG A 159 -20.85 17.39 1.85
C ARG A 159 -19.49 17.45 2.52
N GLY A 160 -18.45 16.88 1.91
CA GLY A 160 -17.06 17.02 2.35
C GLY A 160 -16.50 18.45 2.32
N LEU A 161 -17.26 19.44 1.83
CA LEU A 161 -16.90 20.87 1.83
C LEU A 161 -17.05 21.55 3.21
N GLY A 162 -17.68 20.88 4.20
CA GLY A 162 -18.01 21.49 5.51
C GLY A 162 -17.13 21.11 6.70
N GLY A 163 -16.05 20.35 6.53
CA GLY A 163 -15.36 19.70 7.66
C GLY A 163 -13.85 19.84 7.69
N ASN A 164 -13.35 21.05 7.97
CA ASN A 164 -12.20 21.20 8.88
C ASN A 164 -12.18 22.61 9.51
N LYS A 165 -13.15 22.87 10.38
CA LYS A 165 -12.94 23.70 11.57
C LYS A 165 -13.33 22.83 12.75
N VAL A 166 -12.33 22.26 13.42
CA VAL A 166 -12.44 21.99 14.85
C VAL A 166 -11.46 22.95 15.50
N GLU A 167 -12.02 24.07 15.97
CA GLU A 167 -11.43 24.88 17.02
C GLU A 167 -11.48 24.05 18.30
N THR A 168 -10.33 23.60 18.81
CA THR A 168 -9.86 23.72 20.21
C THR A 168 -8.48 23.09 20.36
#